data_AF-A0A9W5Y7Q3-F1
#
_entry.id   AF-A0A9W5Y7Q3-F1
#
_cell.length_a   1.000
_cell.length_b   1.000
_cell.length_c   1.000
_cell.angle_alpha   90.00
_cell.angle_beta   90.00
_cell.angle_gamma   90.00
#
_symmetry.space_group_name_H-M   'P 1'
#
loop_
_entity.id
_entity.type
_entity.pdbx_description
1 polymer ?
#
loop_
_entity_poly.entity_id
_entity_poly.type
_entity_poly.pdbx_seq_one_letter_code
_entity_poly.pdbx_strand_id
1 'polypeptide(L)'
;MIRTYNKPKSFYYLDPPYYGTEKYYQVQFTEEDHIRLRKSLEKVKGKFLLPYNDCEYIKELYKDYSIKEVKRPHNLHSKFKDKEQEYKELIVTNY
;
A
#
# COMPACT_ATOMS: atom_id res chain seq x y z
N MET A 1 -6.59 -0.60 17.76
CA MET A 1 -7.78 -0.41 16.88
C MET A 1 -8.10 -1.61 15.98
N ILE A 2 -7.14 -2.26 15.30
CA ILE A 2 -7.45 -3.41 14.40
C ILE A 2 -8.06 -4.62 15.15
N ARG A 3 -7.66 -4.88 16.39
CA ARG A 3 -8.19 -6.00 17.20
C ARG A 3 -9.70 -5.91 17.48
N THR A 4 -10.27 -4.71 17.57
CA THR A 4 -11.65 -4.50 18.05
C THR A 4 -12.70 -4.84 16.99
N TYR A 5 -12.32 -4.78 15.71
CA TYR A 5 -13.24 -4.98 14.59
C TYR A 5 -12.95 -6.24 13.78
N ASN A 6 -12.12 -7.17 14.28
CA ASN A 6 -11.66 -8.35 13.56
C ASN A 6 -12.76 -9.43 13.40
N LYS A 7 -13.86 -9.09 12.72
CA LYS A 7 -14.92 -10.01 12.32
C LYS A 7 -14.61 -10.53 10.91
N PRO A 8 -14.95 -11.79 10.59
CA PRO A 8 -14.68 -12.40 9.27
C PRO A 8 -15.38 -11.69 8.09
N LYS A 9 -16.40 -10.85 8.34
CA LYS A 9 -17.06 -10.02 7.32
C LYS A 9 -16.46 -8.61 7.18
N SER A 10 -15.37 -8.30 7.88
CA SER A 10 -14.79 -6.94 7.85
C SER A 10 -13.91 -6.76 6.63
N PHE A 11 -13.95 -5.55 6.05
CA PHE A 11 -13.08 -5.13 4.97
C PHE A 11 -12.24 -3.95 5.44
N TYR A 12 -10.92 -4.06 5.30
CA TYR A 12 -9.97 -3.04 5.72
C TYR A 12 -9.33 -2.39 4.50
N TYR A 13 -9.56 -1.10 4.32
CA TYR A 13 -8.80 -0.28 3.39
C TYR A 13 -7.68 0.41 4.16
N LEU A 14 -6.44 0.19 3.73
CA LEU A 14 -5.24 0.67 4.41
C LEU A 14 -4.44 1.52 3.43
N ASP A 15 -4.21 2.78 3.78
CA ASP A 15 -3.47 3.72 2.94
C ASP A 15 -2.25 4.23 3.71
N PRO A 16 -1.19 3.41 3.85
CA PRO A 16 0.03 3.81 4.53
C PRO A 16 0.84 4.80 3.67
N PRO A 17 1.68 5.64 4.29
CA PRO A 17 2.57 6.52 3.54
C PRO A 17 3.48 5.69 2.60
N TYR A 18 3.64 6.17 1.36
CA TYR A 18 4.41 5.46 0.33
C TYR A 18 5.88 5.35 0.71
N TYR A 19 6.46 4.17 0.43
CA TYR A 19 7.86 3.89 0.71
C TYR A 19 8.77 4.88 -0.06
N GLY A 20 9.69 5.52 0.65
CA GLY A 20 10.59 6.55 0.08
C GLY A 20 10.00 7.97 -0.01
N THR A 21 8.73 8.17 0.38
CA THR A 21 8.13 9.51 0.51
C THR A 21 8.21 10.09 1.92
N GLU A 22 9.05 9.50 2.78
CA GLU A 22 9.24 9.90 4.18
C GLU A 22 9.61 11.39 4.35
N LYS A 23 10.22 12.02 3.33
CA LYS A 23 10.48 13.46 3.32
C LYS A 23 9.23 14.35 3.35
N TYR A 24 8.06 13.82 2.97
CA TYR A 24 6.80 14.56 2.93
C TYR A 24 5.93 14.33 4.17
N TYR A 25 6.26 13.34 5.01
CA TYR A 25 5.51 13.00 6.20
C TYR A 25 6.34 13.30 7.45
N GLN A 26 5.77 14.02 8.42
CA GLN A 26 6.45 14.35 9.68
C GLN A 26 6.78 13.12 10.54
N VAL A 27 6.14 11.98 10.26
CA VAL A 27 6.36 10.71 10.94
C VAL A 27 7.11 9.80 9.97
N GLN A 28 8.33 9.40 10.34
CA GLN A 28 9.09 8.40 9.59
C GLN A 28 8.35 7.07 9.66
N PHE A 29 7.90 6.57 8.51
CA PHE A 29 7.29 5.25 8.41
C PHE A 29 8.37 4.28 7.97
N THR A 30 9.09 3.78 8.97
CA THR A 30 10.30 3.00 8.75
C THR A 30 9.98 1.62 8.15
N GLU A 31 11.00 0.94 7.63
CA GLU A 31 10.92 -0.47 7.23
C GLU A 31 10.34 -1.37 8.34
N GLU A 32 10.68 -1.09 9.58
CA GLU A 32 10.13 -1.79 10.74
C GLU A 32 8.62 -1.59 10.89
N ASP A 33 8.10 -0.40 10.57
CA ASP A 33 6.67 -0.11 10.62
C ASP A 33 5.91 -0.85 9.50
N HIS A 34 6.50 -0.97 8.31
CA HIS A 34 5.94 -1.81 7.24
C HIS A 34 5.89 -3.29 7.66
N ILE A 35 6.94 -3.80 8.32
CA ILE A 35 6.95 -5.18 8.86
C ILE A 35 5.91 -5.35 9.98
N ARG A 36 5.77 -4.37 10.89
CA ARG A 36 4.75 -4.38 11.94
C ARG A 36 3.33 -4.35 11.35
N LEU A 37 3.12 -3.61 10.28
CA LEU A 37 1.86 -3.58 9.54
C LEU A 37 1.55 -4.96 8.94
N ARG A 38 2.50 -5.58 8.24
CA ARG A 38 2.36 -6.96 7.71
C ARG A 38 1.98 -7.94 8.81
N LYS A 39 2.69 -7.94 9.94
CA LYS A 39 2.41 -8.82 11.10
C LYS A 39 1.03 -8.57 11.70
N SER A 40 0.52 -7.34 11.61
CA SER A 40 -0.83 -7.01 12.05
C SER A 40 -1.88 -7.55 11.08
N LEU A 41 -1.62 -7.47 9.78
CA LEU A 41 -2.49 -7.97 8.71
C LEU A 41 -2.59 -9.50 8.71
N GLU A 42 -1.51 -10.20 9.04
CA GLU A 42 -1.51 -11.66 9.18
C GLU A 42 -2.50 -12.16 10.24
N LYS A 43 -2.81 -11.33 11.24
CA LYS A 43 -3.76 -11.65 12.33
C LYS A 43 -5.19 -11.22 12.01
N VAL A 44 -5.42 -10.56 10.87
CA VAL A 44 -6.75 -10.11 10.43
C VAL A 44 -7.49 -11.28 9.80
N LYS A 45 -8.67 -11.58 10.33
CA LYS A 45 -9.63 -12.57 9.80
C LYS A 45 -10.51 -12.00 8.69
N GLY A 46 -10.57 -10.67 8.57
CA GLY A 46 -11.28 -9.96 7.50
C GLY A 46 -10.49 -9.89 6.19
N LYS A 47 -11.10 -9.29 5.17
CA LYS A 47 -10.42 -8.96 3.92
C LYS A 47 -9.70 -7.63 4.05
N PHE A 48 -8.57 -7.47 3.37
CA PHE A 48 -7.91 -6.17 3.28
C PHE A 48 -7.52 -5.82 1.86
N LEU A 49 -7.43 -4.51 1.62
CA LEU A 49 -6.91 -3.90 0.42
C LEU A 49 -5.92 -2.81 0.83
N LEU A 50 -4.72 -2.91 0.28
CA LEU A 50 -3.56 -2.14 0.68
C LEU A 50 -2.84 -1.64 -0.58
N PRO A 51 -3.20 -0.44 -1.09
CA PRO A 51 -2.43 0.24 -2.11
C PRO A 51 -1.03 0.62 -1.60
N TYR A 52 -0.05 0.47 -2.49
CA TYR A 52 1.34 0.87 -2.29
C TYR A 52 1.95 1.38 -3.60
N ASN A 53 3.12 2.00 -3.50
CA ASN A 53 3.96 2.30 -4.65
C ASN A 53 4.65 1.04 -5.19
N ASP A 54 4.92 1.01 -6.49
CA ASP A 54 5.74 -0.04 -7.11
C ASP A 54 7.18 0.03 -6.58
N CYS A 55 7.47 -0.81 -5.59
CA CYS A 55 8.77 -0.94 -4.97
C CYS A 55 9.07 -2.43 -4.75
N GLU A 56 10.29 -2.84 -5.10
CA GLU A 56 10.74 -4.21 -4.96
C GLU A 56 10.66 -4.68 -3.49
N TYR A 57 10.97 -3.81 -2.54
CA TYR A 57 10.83 -4.07 -1.11
C TYR A 57 9.40 -4.44 -0.71
N ILE A 58 8.40 -3.70 -1.20
CA ILE A 58 6.98 -3.98 -0.90
C ILE A 58 6.54 -5.28 -1.58
N LYS A 59 6.99 -5.53 -2.82
CA LYS A 59 6.71 -6.81 -3.50
C LYS A 59 7.23 -8.00 -2.70
N GLU A 60 8.46 -7.90 -2.20
CA GLU A 60 9.07 -8.95 -1.42
C GLU A 60 8.41 -9.09 -0.03
N LEU A 61 8.08 -7.97 0.62
CA LEU A 61 7.40 -7.93 1.91
C LEU A 61 6.00 -8.54 1.84
N TYR A 62 5.29 -8.42 0.72
CA TYR A 62 3.93 -8.96 0.56
C TYR A 62 3.85 -10.12 -0.44
N LYS A 63 4.98 -10.78 -0.76
CA LYS A 63 5.03 -11.87 -1.74
C LYS A 63 4.08 -13.05 -1.48
N ASP A 64 3.71 -13.23 -0.21
CA ASP A 64 2.80 -14.29 0.24
C ASP A 64 1.31 -13.90 0.08
N TYR A 65 1.03 -12.68 -0.40
CA TYR A 65 -0.31 -12.13 -0.65
C TYR A 65 -0.56 -11.90 -2.14
N SER A 66 -1.82 -11.66 -2.51
CA SER A 66 -2.18 -11.31 -3.89
C SER A 66 -1.73 -9.88 -4.19
N ILE A 67 -0.76 -9.73 -5.09
CA ILE A 67 -0.27 -8.41 -5.53
C ILE A 67 -0.77 -8.15 -6.96
N LYS A 68 -1.46 -7.04 -7.16
CA LYS A 68 -1.90 -6.56 -8.48
C LYS A 68 -1.17 -5.28 -8.84
N GLU A 69 -0.40 -5.32 -9.92
CA GLU A 69 0.24 -4.13 -10.47
C GLU A 69 -0.78 -3.32 -11.28
N VAL A 70 -0.91 -2.04 -10.96
CA VAL A 70 -1.79 -1.10 -11.65
C VAL A 70 -0.97 0.07 -12.15
N LYS A 71 -1.16 0.42 -13.42
CA LYS A 71 -0.57 1.62 -14.00
C LYS A 71 -1.64 2.69 -14.07
N ARG A 72 -1.38 3.86 -13.49
CA ARG A 72 -2.29 4.99 -13.55
C ARG A 72 -1.71 6.10 -14.45
N PRO A 73 -2.41 6.47 -15.53
CA PRO A 73 -2.03 7.64 -16.30
C PRO A 73 -2.28 8.92 -15.47
N HIS A 74 -1.34 9.86 -15.55
CA HIS A 74 -1.42 11.14 -14.83
C HIS A 74 -2.50 12.04 -15.45
N ASN A 75 -3.74 11.94 -14.97
CA ASN A 75 -4.85 12.78 -15.44
C ASN A 75 -4.94 14.16 -14.74
N LEU A 76 -3.92 14.58 -13.99
CA LEU A 76 -3.95 15.75 -13.10
C LEU A 76 -2.98 16.88 -13.48
N HIS A 77 -2.82 17.17 -14.77
CA HIS A 77 -2.48 18.51 -15.30
C HIS A 77 -2.66 18.52 -16.83
N SER A 78 -3.66 19.19 -17.42
CA SER A 78 -3.65 20.62 -17.73
C SER A 78 -2.25 21.22 -17.96
N LYS A 79 -1.89 21.41 -19.24
CA LYS A 79 -1.00 22.46 -19.79
C LYS A 79 0.53 22.41 -19.65
N PHE A 80 1.18 21.43 -19.03
CA PHE A 80 2.66 21.38 -19.06
C PHE A 80 3.19 20.14 -19.77
N LYS A 81 3.88 20.40 -20.89
CA LYS A 81 4.58 19.44 -21.74
C LYS A 81 5.68 18.69 -20.96
N ASP A 82 5.98 17.48 -21.45
CA ASP A 82 7.28 16.77 -21.40
C ASP A 82 7.57 15.63 -20.41
N LYS A 83 6.65 15.14 -19.57
CA LYS A 83 6.86 13.82 -18.93
C LYS A 83 5.57 13.03 -18.78
N GLU A 84 5.41 11.99 -19.61
CA GLU A 84 4.52 10.86 -19.33
C GLU A 84 4.99 10.17 -18.03
N GLN A 85 4.64 10.73 -16.88
CA GLN A 85 4.84 10.06 -15.60
C GLN A 85 3.71 9.05 -15.40
N GLU A 86 3.90 7.86 -15.95
CA GLU A 86 3.12 6.68 -15.55
C GLU A 86 3.49 6.33 -14.10
N TYR A 87 2.53 6.43 -13.18
CA TYR A 87 2.72 5.94 -11.82
C TYR A 87 2.35 4.46 -11.79
N LYS A 88 3.28 3.63 -11.33
CA LYS A 88 3.04 2.22 -11.05
C LYS A 88 2.70 2.07 -9.57
N GLU A 89 1.56 1.46 -9.32
CA GLU A 89 1.03 1.18 -8.00
C GLU A 89 0.85 -0.33 -7.84
N LEU A 90 0.96 -0.80 -6.60
CA LEU A 90 0.73 -2.18 -6.21
C LEU A 90 -0.51 -2.22 -5.33
N ILE A 91 -1.47 -3.06 -5.66
CA ILE A 91 -2.63 -3.33 -4.82
C ILE A 91 -2.41 -4.69 -4.18
N VAL A 92 -2.21 -4.72 -2.86
CA VAL A 92 -2.04 -5.95 -2.09
C VAL A 92 -3.38 -6.35 -1.45
N THR A 93 -3.80 -7.59 -1.67
CA THR A 93 -5.04 -8.18 -1.10
C THR A 93 -4.78 -9.58 -0.53
N ASN A 94 -5.65 -10.03 0.38
CA ASN A 94 -5.63 -11.39 0.96
C ASN A 94 -6.77 -12.29 0.44
N TYR A 95 -7.35 -11.95 -0.71
CA TYR A 95 -8.46 -12.67 -1.34
C TYR A 95 -8.29 -12.69 -2.86
#